data_AF-A0A2V8UTX8-F1
#
_entry.id   AF-A0A2V8UTX8-F1
#
_cell.length_a   1.000
_cell.length_b   1.000
_cell.length_c   1.000
_cell.angle_alpha   90.00
_cell.angle_beta   90.00
_cell.angle_gamma   90.00
#
_symmetry.space_group_name_H-M   'P 1'
#
loop_
_entity.id
_entity.type
_entity.pdbx_description
1 polymer ?
#
loop_
_entity_poly.entity_id
_entity_poly.type
_entity_poly.pdbx_seq_one_letter_code
_entity_poly.pdbx_strand_id
1 'polypeptide(L)'
;MGFFLENYSQPPIRAAFTHRANILALKHLKPQFDHQRLSEIDADQIERYLRSLLRQRNRVRTGTGCRELGIVKPTTVHQEFRVLRRIFSVAVKKKLCPVNSCSGVEFPTSLKGLFHPHYVSWSERSALSLMRHRTLST
;
A
#
# COMPACT_ATOMS: atom_id res chain seq x y z
N MET A 1 4.85 14.41 -5.13
CA MET A 1 4.10 13.16 -5.47
C MET A 1 2.63 13.35 -5.89
N GLY A 2 1.99 14.50 -5.60
CA GLY A 2 0.56 14.75 -5.88
C GLY A 2 0.12 14.60 -7.35
N PHE A 3 0.97 15.05 -8.28
CA PHE A 3 0.75 14.94 -9.73
C PHE A 3 0.39 13.52 -10.20
N PHE A 4 0.94 12.48 -9.56
CA PHE A 4 0.60 11.09 -9.90
C PHE A 4 -0.87 10.75 -9.61
N LEU A 5 -1.39 11.19 -8.47
CA LEU A 5 -2.76 10.87 -8.08
C LEU A 5 -3.77 11.47 -9.03
N GLU A 6 -3.60 12.77 -9.31
CA GLU A 6 -4.49 13.58 -10.13
C GLU A 6 -4.54 13.07 -11.57
N ASN A 7 -3.39 12.71 -12.15
CA ASN A 7 -3.29 12.45 -13.58
C ASN A 7 -3.28 10.96 -13.95
N TYR A 8 -2.91 10.06 -13.02
CA TYR A 8 -2.65 8.65 -13.35
C TYR A 8 -3.26 7.64 -12.39
N SER A 9 -3.89 8.11 -11.30
CA SER A 9 -4.56 7.25 -10.33
C SER A 9 -6.07 7.45 -10.31
N GLN A 10 -6.61 8.55 -10.82
CA GLN A 10 -8.06 8.80 -10.84
C GLN A 10 -8.81 7.76 -11.71
N PRO A 11 -10.04 7.35 -11.35
CA PRO A 11 -10.94 6.66 -12.27
C PRO A 11 -11.24 7.53 -13.51
N PRO A 12 -11.43 6.95 -14.72
CA PRO A 12 -11.51 5.53 -15.05
C PRO A 12 -10.14 4.85 -15.28
N ILE A 13 -9.02 5.59 -15.24
CA ILE A 13 -7.67 5.06 -15.49
C ILE A 13 -7.29 3.98 -14.47
N ARG A 14 -7.82 4.07 -13.25
CA ARG A 14 -7.71 3.05 -12.21
C ARG A 14 -9.06 2.77 -11.56
N ALA A 15 -9.26 1.52 -11.16
CA ALA A 15 -10.41 1.14 -10.35
C ALA A 15 -10.44 1.94 -9.03
N ALA A 16 -11.63 2.33 -8.58
CA ALA A 16 -11.81 3.17 -7.38
C ALA A 16 -11.11 2.59 -6.12
N PHE A 17 -11.15 1.27 -5.95
CA PHE A 17 -10.45 0.60 -4.85
C PHE A 17 -8.93 0.75 -4.93
N THR A 18 -8.37 0.65 -6.14
CA THR A 18 -6.92 0.86 -6.37
C THR A 18 -6.54 2.31 -6.13
N HIS A 19 -7.38 3.26 -6.59
CA HIS A 19 -7.18 4.69 -6.31
C HIS A 19 -7.12 4.98 -4.80
N ARG A 20 -8.07 4.42 -4.04
CA ARG A 20 -8.09 4.54 -2.57
C ARG A 20 -6.84 3.97 -1.93
N ALA A 21 -6.39 2.79 -2.35
CA ALA A 21 -5.16 2.20 -1.85
C ALA A 21 -3.92 3.08 -2.14
N ASN A 22 -3.87 3.71 -3.32
CA ASN A 22 -2.80 4.64 -3.69
C ASN A 22 -2.84 5.92 -2.83
N ILE A 23 -4.02 6.47 -2.55
CA ILE A 23 -4.17 7.62 -1.64
C ILE A 23 -3.61 7.27 -0.26
N LEU A 24 -3.95 6.10 0.27
CA LEU A 24 -3.50 5.67 1.60
C LEU A 24 -1.97 5.55 1.65
N ALA A 25 -1.35 4.90 0.67
CA ALA A 25 0.11 4.82 0.58
C ALA A 25 0.76 6.21 0.49
N LEU A 26 0.16 7.13 -0.27
CA LEU A 26 0.70 8.47 -0.42
C LEU A 26 0.61 9.35 0.82
N LYS A 27 -0.26 9.02 1.80
CA LYS A 27 -0.24 9.69 3.10
C LYS A 27 1.08 9.48 3.83
N HIS A 28 1.76 8.35 3.59
CA HIS A 28 3.03 8.00 4.22
C HIS A 28 4.23 8.40 3.35
N LEU A 29 4.12 8.21 2.03
CA LEU A 29 5.19 8.57 1.10
C LEU A 29 5.40 10.09 0.98
N LYS A 30 4.34 10.91 1.06
CA LYS A 30 4.47 12.37 0.94
C LYS A 30 5.35 12.97 2.04
N PRO A 31 5.09 12.77 3.34
CA PRO A 31 5.96 13.31 4.39
C PRO A 31 7.44 12.92 4.21
N GLN A 32 7.71 11.72 3.69
CA GLN A 32 9.07 11.24 3.51
C GLN A 32 9.79 11.84 2.29
N PHE A 33 9.10 12.02 1.15
CA PHE A 33 9.75 12.31 -0.14
C PHE A 33 9.27 13.59 -0.83
N ASP A 34 8.27 14.29 -0.30
CA ASP A 34 7.69 15.46 -1.01
C ASP A 34 8.60 16.69 -0.99
N HIS A 35 9.64 16.69 -0.16
CA HIS A 35 10.68 17.73 -0.13
C HIS A 35 11.80 17.51 -1.17
N GLN A 36 11.76 16.40 -1.92
CA GLN A 36 12.75 16.05 -2.94
C GLN A 36 12.09 15.91 -4.31
N ARG A 37 12.84 16.17 -5.38
CA ARG A 37 12.40 15.81 -6.73
C ARG A 37 12.52 14.30 -6.90
N LEU A 38 11.64 13.71 -7.72
CA LEU A 38 11.72 12.27 -8.01
C LEU A 38 13.09 11.84 -8.58
N SER A 39 13.78 12.73 -9.29
CA SER A 39 15.12 12.49 -9.82
C SER A 39 16.23 12.45 -8.77
N GLU A 40 15.99 13.01 -7.57
CA GLU A 40 16.96 13.09 -6.47
C GLU A 40 16.82 11.93 -5.48
N ILE A 41 15.74 11.15 -5.59
CA ILE A 41 15.47 10.01 -4.74
C ILE A 41 16.24 8.80 -5.29
N ASP A 42 17.20 8.32 -4.49
CA ASP A 42 18.02 7.15 -4.81
C ASP A 42 17.49 5.86 -4.17
N ALA A 43 17.93 4.70 -4.68
CA ALA A 43 17.58 3.37 -4.19
C ALA A 43 17.88 3.23 -2.69
N ASP A 44 19.03 3.73 -2.22
CA ASP A 44 19.44 3.66 -0.81
C ASP A 44 18.50 4.43 0.12
N GLN A 45 17.94 5.55 -0.35
CA GLN A 45 16.96 6.33 0.43
C GLN A 45 15.64 5.56 0.56
N ILE A 46 15.23 4.91 -0.53
CA ILE A 46 14.04 4.07 -0.55
C ILE A 46 14.24 2.87 0.37
N GLU A 47 15.38 2.19 0.30
CA GLU A 47 15.65 1.02 1.13
C GLU A 47 15.68 1.36 2.62
N ARG A 48 16.35 2.46 3.00
CA ARG A 48 16.34 2.95 4.39
C ARG A 48 14.94 3.26 4.89
N TYR A 49 14.10 3.86 4.04
CA TYR A 49 12.70 4.12 4.35
C TYR A 49 11.89 2.83 4.55
N LEU A 50 12.03 1.83 3.66
CA LEU A 50 11.30 0.57 3.81
C LEU A 50 11.76 -0.21 5.06
N ARG A 51 13.06 -0.18 5.37
CA ARG A 51 13.62 -0.78 6.60
C ARG A 51 13.12 -0.08 7.86
N SER A 52 12.98 1.25 7.84
CA SER A 52 12.43 1.98 8.99
C SER A 52 10.95 1.67 9.19
N LEU A 53 10.15 1.58 8.12
CA LEU A 53 8.75 1.18 8.17
C LEU A 53 8.57 -0.23 8.76
N LEU A 54 9.39 -1.20 8.36
CA LEU A 54 9.33 -2.57 8.90
C LEU A 54 9.61 -2.65 10.40
N ARG A 55 10.30 -1.64 10.96
CA ARG A 55 10.58 -1.53 12.39
C ARG A 55 9.59 -0.60 13.12
N GLN A 56 8.80 0.16 12.37
CA GLN A 56 7.89 1.14 12.92
C GLN A 56 6.65 0.47 13.54
N ARG A 57 6.16 1.03 14.65
CA ARG A 57 4.87 0.66 15.22
C ARG A 57 3.75 1.47 14.57
N ASN A 58 2.64 0.80 14.29
CA ASN A 58 1.44 1.47 13.83
C ASN A 58 0.89 2.36 14.95
N ARG A 59 0.55 3.61 14.65
CA ARG A 59 -0.09 4.53 15.60
C ARG A 59 -1.44 4.96 15.06
N VAL A 60 -2.48 4.84 15.88
CA VAL A 60 -3.84 5.25 15.52
C VAL A 60 -4.28 6.37 16.46
N ARG A 61 -4.69 7.49 15.87
CA ARG A 61 -5.34 8.58 16.59
C ARG A 61 -6.74 8.13 17.00
N THR A 62 -7.00 8.17 18.30
CA THR A 62 -8.29 7.91 18.94
C THR A 62 -8.77 9.21 19.58
N GLY A 63 -10.06 9.35 19.85
CA GLY A 63 -10.63 10.58 20.44
C GLY A 63 -9.97 11.01 21.77
N THR A 64 -9.31 10.09 22.47
CA THR A 64 -8.63 10.31 23.76
C THR A 64 -7.10 10.32 23.67
N GLY A 65 -6.51 10.25 22.47
CA GLY A 65 -5.05 10.28 22.30
C GLY A 65 -4.53 9.43 21.15
N CYS A 66 -3.27 9.01 21.22
CA CYS A 66 -2.66 8.10 20.25
C CYS A 66 -2.48 6.71 20.86
N ARG A 67 -3.02 5.68 20.22
CA ARG A 67 -2.80 4.28 20.60
C ARG A 67 -1.73 3.69 19.70
N GLU A 68 -0.68 3.13 20.31
CA GLU A 68 0.28 2.29 19.59
C GLU A 68 -0.31 0.89 19.39
N LEU A 69 -0.24 0.41 18.16
CA LEU A 69 -0.55 -0.95 17.75
C LEU A 69 0.76 -1.73 17.53
N GLY A 70 0.64 -2.95 17.02
CA GLY A 70 1.78 -3.77 16.62
C GLY A 70 2.62 -3.14 15.49
N ILE A 71 3.71 -3.84 15.17
CA ILE A 71 4.62 -3.47 14.07
C ILE A 71 3.84 -3.37 12.75
N VAL A 72 4.23 -2.43 11.89
CA VAL A 72 3.68 -2.30 10.54
C VAL A 72 3.78 -3.65 9.82
N LYS A 73 2.67 -4.11 9.25
CA LYS A 73 2.65 -5.38 8.53
C LYS A 73 3.54 -5.25 7.28
N PRO A 74 4.35 -6.28 6.95
CA PRO A 74 5.15 -6.28 5.72
C PRO A 74 4.31 -6.05 4.45
N THR A 75 3.04 -6.47 4.45
CA THR A 75 2.09 -6.23 3.35
C THR A 75 1.79 -4.76 3.13
N THR A 76 1.72 -3.95 4.21
CA THR A 76 1.55 -2.50 4.12
C THR A 76 2.78 -1.85 3.51
N VAL A 77 3.97 -2.20 4.00
CA VAL A 77 5.25 -1.71 3.46
C VAL A 77 5.39 -2.06 1.98
N HIS A 78 5.01 -3.29 1.61
CA HIS A 78 5.01 -3.74 0.22
C HIS A 78 4.03 -2.92 -0.63
N GLN A 79 2.85 -2.60 -0.11
CA GLN A 79 1.90 -1.77 -0.84
C GLN A 79 2.43 -0.36 -1.09
N GLU A 80 3.10 0.25 -0.11
CA GLU A 80 3.75 1.56 -0.29
C GLU A 80 4.86 1.50 -1.33
N PHE A 81 5.71 0.47 -1.27
CA PHE A 81 6.76 0.25 -2.27
C PHE A 81 6.19 0.06 -3.68
N ARG A 82 5.11 -0.71 -3.83
CA ARG A 82 4.45 -0.91 -5.14
C ARG A 82 3.91 0.39 -5.72
N VAL A 83 3.34 1.25 -4.88
CA VAL A 83 2.85 2.57 -5.30
C VAL A 83 4.03 3.45 -5.70
N LEU A 84 5.09 3.50 -4.89
CA LEU A 84 6.30 4.27 -5.20
C LEU A 84 6.93 3.82 -6.53
N ARG A 85 7.13 2.51 -6.71
CA ARG A 85 7.65 1.94 -7.96
C ARG A 85 6.81 2.33 -9.17
N ARG A 86 5.48 2.35 -9.01
CA ARG A 86 4.57 2.78 -10.08
C ARG A 86 4.70 4.27 -10.40
N ILE A 87 4.89 5.12 -9.39
CA ILE A 87 5.12 6.55 -9.58
C ILE A 87 6.38 6.77 -10.41
N PHE A 88 7.49 6.12 -10.05
CA PHE A 88 8.73 6.17 -10.84
C PHE A 88 8.55 5.63 -12.26
N SER A 89 7.83 4.51 -12.44
CA SER A 89 7.56 4.01 -13.80
C SER A 89 6.79 5.01 -14.66
N VAL A 90 5.85 5.77 -14.08
CA VAL A 90 5.14 6.83 -14.81
C VAL A 90 6.08 8.02 -15.06
N ALA A 91 6.89 8.41 -14.07
CA ALA A 91 7.85 9.51 -14.21
C ALA A 91 8.87 9.25 -15.33
N VAL A 92 9.43 8.03 -15.39
CA VAL A 92 10.34 7.61 -16.48
C VAL A 92 9.65 7.65 -17.83
N LYS A 93 8.43 7.11 -17.95
CA LYS A 93 7.65 7.17 -19.20
C LYS A 93 7.35 8.61 -19.63
N LYS A 94 7.25 9.53 -18.68
CA LYS A 94 7.01 10.96 -18.93
C LYS A 94 8.30 11.78 -19.01
N LYS A 95 9.46 11.12 -19.02
CA LYS A 95 10.79 11.75 -19.08
C LYS A 95 11.06 12.73 -17.93
N LEU A 96 10.39 12.57 -16.79
CA LEU A 96 10.59 13.36 -15.58
C LEU A 96 11.78 12.85 -14.76
N CYS A 97 12.17 11.58 -14.95
CA CYS A 97 13.33 10.96 -14.33
C CYS A 97 14.02 10.05 -15.34
N PRO A 98 15.36 9.90 -15.30
CA PRO A 98 16.10 9.06 -16.24
C PRO A 98 15.85 7.57 -15.98
N VAL A 99 15.77 7.16 -14.72
CA VAL A 99 15.63 5.76 -14.31
C VAL A 99 14.62 5.60 -13.18
N ASN A 100 14.16 4.36 -12.98
CA ASN A 100 13.31 4.00 -11.84
C ASN A 100 14.20 3.51 -10.69
N SER A 101 14.46 4.38 -9.70
CA SER A 101 15.29 4.08 -8.53
C SER A 101 14.80 2.89 -7.70
N CYS A 102 13.50 2.55 -7.78
CA CYS A 102 12.97 1.34 -7.11
C CYS A 102 13.45 0.03 -7.75
N SER A 103 14.14 0.05 -8.89
CA SER A 103 14.57 -1.17 -9.58
C SER A 103 15.76 -1.84 -8.90
N GLY A 104 16.60 -1.06 -8.20
CA GLY A 104 17.74 -1.57 -7.42
C GLY A 104 17.40 -1.94 -5.97
N VAL A 105 16.13 -1.77 -5.55
CA VAL A 105 15.72 -2.04 -4.18
C VAL A 105 15.32 -3.51 -4.04
N GLU A 106 16.11 -4.27 -3.28
CA GLU A 106 15.77 -5.64 -2.92
C GLU A 106 14.73 -5.65 -1.79
N PHE A 107 13.49 -6.02 -2.12
CA PHE A 107 12.47 -6.21 -1.09
C PHE A 107 12.43 -7.66 -0.64
N PRO A 108 12.37 -7.96 0.67
CA PRO A 108 12.12 -9.32 1.16
C PRO A 108 10.71 -9.71 0.72
N THR A 109 10.65 -10.38 -0.43
CA THR A 109 9.40 -10.82 -1.03
C THR A 109 8.78 -11.88 -0.13
N SER A 110 7.45 -11.87 -0.02
CA SER A 110 6.69 -12.92 0.64
C SER A 110 7.20 -14.30 0.19
N LEU A 111 7.63 -15.12 1.14
CA LEU A 111 7.98 -16.52 0.92
C LEU A 111 6.88 -17.17 0.07
N LYS A 112 7.25 -17.79 -1.06
CA LYS A 112 6.34 -18.63 -1.84
C LYS A 112 5.63 -19.59 -0.88
N GLY A 113 4.30 -19.55 -0.81
CA GLY A 113 3.49 -20.44 0.03
C GLY A 113 2.78 -19.79 1.22
N LEU A 114 3.01 -18.51 1.55
CA LEU A 114 2.35 -17.87 2.70
C LEU A 114 0.91 -17.38 2.42
N PHE A 115 0.49 -17.36 1.15
CA PHE A 115 -0.87 -17.00 0.75
C PHE A 115 -1.67 -18.26 0.46
N HIS A 116 -2.40 -18.75 1.47
CA HIS A 116 -3.38 -19.84 1.35
C HIS A 116 -4.78 -19.31 1.67
N PRO A 117 -5.52 -18.76 0.69
CA PRO A 117 -6.93 -18.43 0.89
C PRO A 117 -7.70 -19.69 1.23
N HIS A 118 -8.46 -19.67 2.32
CA HIS A 118 -9.46 -20.71 2.57
C HIS A 118 -10.67 -20.46 1.65
N TYR A 119 -10.92 -21.38 0.73
CA TYR A 119 -12.12 -21.32 -0.10
C TYR A 119 -13.31 -21.85 0.70
N VAL A 120 -14.32 -21.00 0.89
CA VAL A 120 -15.54 -21.38 1.60
C VAL A 120 -16.26 -22.51 0.85
N SER A 121 -16.40 -23.63 1.51
CA SER A 121 -17.12 -24.80 1.00
C SER A 121 -18.62 -24.51 0.84
N TRP A 122 -19.35 -25.38 0.15
CA TRP A 122 -20.79 -25.22 -0.05
C TRP A 122 -21.56 -25.26 1.29
N SER A 123 -21.17 -26.16 2.20
CA SER A 123 -21.78 -26.30 3.53
C SER A 123 -21.61 -25.05 4.38
N GLU A 124 -20.42 -24.44 4.39
CA GLU A 124 -20.17 -23.19 5.11
C GLU A 124 -20.96 -22.01 4.50
N ARG A 125 -21.09 -21.95 3.17
CA ARG A 125 -21.95 -20.96 2.50
C ARG A 125 -23.41 -21.12 2.89
N SER A 126 -23.93 -22.35 2.93
CA SER A 126 -25.30 -22.64 3.35
C SER A 126 -25.54 -22.29 4.83
N ALA A 127 -24.58 -22.61 5.71
CA ALA A 127 -24.65 -22.26 7.13
C ALA A 127 -24.70 -20.75 7.36
N LEU A 128 -23.87 -19.97 6.64
CA LEU A 128 -23.89 -18.51 6.70
C LEU A 128 -25.20 -17.90 6.19
N SER A 129 -25.78 -18.47 5.13
CA SER A 129 -27.09 -18.04 4.61
C SER A 129 -28.19 -18.29 5.64
N LEU A 130 -28.25 -19.49 6.22
CA LEU A 130 -29.19 -19.85 7.29
C LEU A 130 -29.06 -18.95 8.53
N MET A 131 -27.83 -18.64 8.96
CA MET A 131 -27.59 -17.71 10.08
C MET A 131 -28.09 -16.29 9.76
N ARG A 132 -27.85 -15.77 8.55
CA ARG A 132 -28.33 -14.43 8.13
C ARG A 132 -29.86 -14.33 8.10
N HIS A 133 -30.55 -15.39 7.68
CA HIS A 133 -32.02 -15.41 7.67
C HIS A 133 -32.61 -15.40 9.08
N ARG A 134 -31.98 -16.06 10.06
CA ARG A 134 -32.44 -16.04 11.45
C ARG A 134 -32.29 -14.68 12.14
N THR A 135 -31.28 -13.91 11.76
CA THR A 135 -31.03 -12.56 12.34
C THR A 135 -31.87 -11.44 11.73
N LEU A 136 -32.57 -11.69 10.63
CA LEU A 136 -33.43 -10.70 9.93
C LEU A 136 -34.92 -10.91 10.22
N SER A 137 -35.27 -11.89 11.05
CA SER A 137 -36.66 -12.22 11.44
C SER A 137 -36.96 -11.88 12.92
N THR A 138 -36.14 -11.03 13.53
CA THR A 138 -36.37 -10.36 14.83
C THR A 138 -36.30 -8.86 14.61
#